data_AF-N9NI70-F1
#
_entry.id   AF-N9NI70-F1
#
_cell.length_a   1.000
_cell.length_b   1.000
_cell.length_c   1.000
_cell.angle_alpha   90.00
_cell.angle_beta   90.00
_cell.angle_gamma   90.00
#
_symmetry.space_group_name_H-M   'P 1'
#
loop_
_entity.id
_entity.type
_entity.pdbx_description
1 polymer ?
#
loop_
_entity_poly.entity_id
_entity_poly.type
_entity_poly.pdbx_seq_one_letter_code
_entity_poly.pdbx_strand_id
1 'polypeptide(L)'
;MARTDPQFNLRVPQELKQLVEDAAKKSGRSINAEAVFRLEQSFTQDKKLLEISSVMTKTMMNSLEAMDTALSKIVHLQDELDEKTKLLNKLSKKSDED
;
A
#
# COMPACT_ATOMS: atom_id res chain seq x y z
N MET A 1 -44.52 -9.11 10.61
CA MET A 1 -43.50 -8.05 10.40
C MET A 1 -43.03 -8.16 8.96
N ALA A 2 -43.40 -7.20 8.11
CA ALA A 2 -42.95 -7.18 6.73
C ALA A 2 -41.43 -6.96 6.71
N ARG A 3 -40.67 -7.80 5.99
CA ARG A 3 -39.25 -7.55 5.76
C ARG A 3 -39.13 -6.23 5.01
N THR A 4 -38.43 -5.27 5.60
CA THR A 4 -38.23 -3.90 5.09
C THR A 4 -37.05 -3.79 4.13
N ASP A 5 -36.42 -4.91 3.79
CA ASP A 5 -35.26 -4.92 2.89
C ASP A 5 -35.66 -4.49 1.47
N PRO A 6 -34.94 -3.54 0.85
CA PRO A 6 -35.22 -3.12 -0.51
C PRO A 6 -35.05 -4.30 -1.47
N GLN A 7 -36.09 -4.58 -2.26
CA GLN A 7 -36.05 -5.64 -3.27
C GLN A 7 -35.39 -5.12 -4.55
N PHE A 8 -34.42 -5.87 -5.06
CA PHE A 8 -33.72 -5.55 -6.29
C PHE A 8 -34.07 -6.58 -7.39
N ASN A 9 -34.88 -6.15 -8.35
CA ASN A 9 -35.29 -7.01 -9.47
C ASN A 9 -34.21 -7.05 -10.55
N LEU A 10 -33.24 -7.96 -10.36
CA LEU A 10 -32.09 -8.08 -11.24
C LEU A 10 -32.44 -8.83 -12.54
N ARG A 11 -32.11 -8.22 -13.69
CA ARG A 11 -32.16 -8.88 -15.01
C ARG A 11 -30.75 -9.34 -15.38
N VAL A 12 -30.58 -10.64 -15.61
CA VAL A 12 -29.29 -11.25 -15.98
C VAL A 12 -29.43 -12.18 -17.17
N PRO A 13 -28.36 -12.40 -17.94
CA PRO A 13 -28.30 -13.47 -18.93
C PRO A 13 -28.54 -14.84 -18.29
N GLN A 14 -29.11 -15.78 -19.06
CA GLN A 14 -29.44 -17.12 -18.60
C GLN A 14 -28.21 -17.89 -18.08
N GLU A 15 -27.07 -17.75 -18.77
CA GLU A 15 -25.80 -18.38 -18.39
C GLU A 15 -25.35 -17.93 -16.99
N LEU A 16 -25.43 -16.61 -16.73
CA LEU A 16 -25.04 -16.07 -15.42
C LEU A 16 -25.96 -16.57 -14.31
N LYS A 17 -27.27 -16.68 -14.58
CA LYS A 17 -28.23 -17.24 -13.63
C LYS A 17 -27.85 -18.68 -13.25
N GLN A 18 -27.54 -19.52 -14.24
CA GLN A 18 -27.13 -20.91 -14.01
C GLN A 18 -25.86 -21.01 -13.17
N LEU A 19 -24.86 -20.16 -13.45
CA LEU A 19 -23.63 -20.11 -12.64
C LEU A 19 -23.90 -19.78 -11.17
N VAL A 20 -24.81 -18.84 -10.89
CA VAL A 20 -25.18 -18.47 -9.52
C VAL A 20 -25.98 -19.59 -8.85
N GLU A 21 -26.87 -20.26 -9.58
CA GLU A 21 -27.64 -21.40 -9.07
C GLU A 21 -26.74 -22.57 -8.66
N ASP A 22 -25.77 -22.92 -9.49
CA ASP A 22 -24.84 -24.01 -9.20
C ASP A 22 -23.88 -23.64 -8.08
N ALA A 23 -23.45 -22.39 -8.00
CA ALA A 23 -22.69 -21.89 -6.86
C ALA A 23 -23.50 -21.97 -5.55
N ALA A 24 -24.78 -21.57 -5.58
CA ALA A 24 -25.67 -21.60 -4.43
C ALA A 24 -25.89 -23.04 -3.93
N LYS A 25 -26.07 -24.01 -4.86
CA LYS A 25 -26.13 -25.44 -4.52
C LYS A 25 -24.86 -25.91 -3.84
N LYS A 26 -23.68 -25.53 -4.36
CA LYS A 26 -22.38 -25.92 -3.79
C LYS A 26 -22.12 -25.28 -2.43
N SER A 27 -22.57 -24.05 -2.22
CA SER A 27 -22.37 -23.31 -0.96
C SER A 27 -23.45 -23.60 0.10
N GLY A 28 -24.53 -24.27 -0.28
CA GLY A 28 -25.69 -24.53 0.58
C GLY A 28 -26.54 -23.28 0.86
N ARG A 29 -26.37 -22.21 0.08
CA ARG A 29 -27.13 -20.96 0.21
C ARG A 29 -28.34 -20.94 -0.71
N SER A 30 -29.33 -20.10 -0.41
CA SER A 30 -30.34 -19.75 -1.41
C SER A 30 -29.69 -18.94 -2.53
N ILE A 31 -30.28 -18.96 -3.73
CA ILE A 31 -29.79 -18.18 -4.88
C ILE A 31 -29.63 -16.70 -4.51
N ASN A 32 -30.61 -16.14 -3.79
CA ASN A 32 -30.57 -14.75 -3.35
C ASN A 32 -29.46 -14.50 -2.33
N ALA A 33 -29.25 -15.42 -1.39
CA ALA A 33 -28.16 -15.31 -0.41
C ALA A 33 -26.77 -15.44 -1.05
N GLU A 34 -26.62 -16.30 -2.06
CA GLU A 34 -25.37 -16.42 -2.83
C GLU A 34 -25.11 -15.17 -3.67
N ALA A 35 -26.16 -14.60 -4.29
CA ALA A 35 -26.05 -13.35 -5.04
C ALA A 35 -25.63 -12.18 -4.13
N VAL A 36 -26.27 -12.01 -2.97
CA VAL A 36 -25.89 -11.00 -1.97
C VAL A 36 -24.45 -11.21 -1.50
N PHE A 37 -24.08 -12.45 -1.15
CA PHE A 37 -22.72 -12.76 -0.71
C PHE A 37 -21.66 -12.34 -1.75
N ARG A 38 -21.89 -12.66 -3.03
CA ARG A 38 -20.95 -12.29 -4.10
C ARG A 38 -20.86 -10.79 -4.31
N LEU A 39 -21.98 -10.08 -4.22
CA LEU A 39 -22.00 -8.62 -4.28
C LEU A 39 -21.23 -8.00 -3.10
N GLU A 40 -21.43 -8.48 -1.88
CA GLU A 40 -20.68 -8.02 -0.70
C GLU A 40 -19.18 -8.29 -0.83
N GLN A 41 -18.80 -9.45 -1.38
CA GLN A 41 -17.41 -9.80 -1.64
C GLN A 41 -16.76 -8.86 -2.65
N SER A 42 -17.45 -8.43 -3.71
CA SER A 42 -16.87 -7.49 -4.69
C SER A 42 -16.50 -6.16 -4.05
N PHE A 43 -17.31 -5.64 -3.12
CA PHE A 43 -16.99 -4.39 -2.41
C PHE A 43 -15.92 -4.57 -1.33
N THR A 44 -15.86 -5.76 -0.70
CA THR A 44 -14.86 -6.04 0.34
C THR A 44 -13.46 -6.18 -0.25
N GLN A 45 -13.36 -6.79 -1.43
CA GLN A 45 -12.07 -7.00 -2.09
C GLN A 45 -11.45 -5.68 -2.53
N ASP A 46 -12.24 -4.76 -3.07
CA ASP A 46 -11.80 -3.41 -3.42
C ASP A 46 -11.31 -2.64 -2.18
N LYS A 47 -12.04 -2.72 -1.08
CA LYS A 47 -11.65 -2.08 0.18
C LYS A 47 -10.34 -2.62 0.73
N LYS A 48 -10.14 -3.94 0.70
CA LYS A 48 -8.90 -4.57 1.17
C LYS A 48 -7.69 -4.16 0.33
N LEU A 49 -7.87 -4.04 -0.98
CA LEU A 49 -6.80 -3.63 -1.90
C LEU A 49 -6.40 -2.17 -1.66
N LEU A 50 -7.38 -1.29 -1.43
CA LEU A 50 -7.16 0.11 -1.04
C LEU A 50 -6.47 0.24 0.34
N GLU A 51 -6.86 -0.57 1.32
CA GLU A 51 -6.23 -0.59 2.65
C GLU A 51 -4.76 -1.05 2.58
N ILE A 52 -4.45 -2.11 1.84
CA ILE A 52 -3.08 -2.59 1.62
C ILE A 52 -2.24 -1.51 0.94
N SER A 53 -2.78 -0.88 -0.12
CA SER A 53 -2.10 0.23 -0.80
C SER A 53 -1.80 1.39 0.16
N SER A 54 -2.77 1.76 1.00
CA SER A 54 -2.62 2.86 1.98
C SER A 54 -1.51 2.59 3.00
N VAL A 55 -1.47 1.37 3.55
CA VAL A 55 -0.40 0.98 4.50
C VAL A 55 0.96 1.00 3.80
N MET A 56 1.06 0.42 2.60
CA MET A 56 2.30 0.40 1.82
C MET A 56 2.80 1.81 1.50
N THR A 57 1.91 2.72 1.08
CA THR A 57 2.26 4.12 0.81
C THR A 57 2.77 4.83 2.07
N LYS A 58 2.13 4.63 3.23
CA LYS A 58 2.59 5.21 4.51
C LYS A 58 3.96 4.70 4.91
N THR A 59 4.21 3.39 4.80
CA THR A 59 5.52 2.81 5.10
C THR A 59 6.61 3.37 4.18
N MET A 60 6.31 3.52 2.89
CA MET A 60 7.23 4.14 1.93
C MET A 60 7.50 5.61 2.25
N MET A 61 6.48 6.39 2.60
CA MET A 61 6.65 7.80 3.00
C MET A 61 7.58 7.92 4.21
N ASN A 62 7.36 7.12 5.26
CA ASN A 62 8.24 7.14 6.44
C ASN A 62 9.69 6.76 6.09
N SER A 63 9.87 5.79 5.18
CA SER A 63 11.20 5.41 4.70
C SER A 63 11.87 6.52 3.89
N LEU A 64 11.11 7.27 3.09
CA LEU A 64 11.63 8.40 2.31
C LEU A 64 12.05 9.55 3.23
N GLU A 65 11.26 9.87 4.26
CA GLU A 65 11.62 10.88 5.27
C GLU A 65 12.90 10.50 6.04
N ALA A 66 13.02 9.23 6.43
CA ALA A 66 14.22 8.73 7.09
C ALA A 66 15.45 8.82 6.17
N MET A 67 15.27 8.57 4.87
CA MET A 67 16.35 8.66 3.87
C MET A 67 16.78 10.11 3.63
N ASP A 68 15.85 11.05 3.56
CA ASP A 68 16.14 12.48 3.43
C ASP A 68 16.97 13.01 4.62
N THR A 69 16.60 12.58 5.83
CA THR A 69 17.35 12.88 7.05
C THR A 69 18.76 12.28 7.00
N ALA A 70 18.90 11.04 6.54
CA ALA A 70 20.20 10.38 6.43
C ALA A 70 21.11 11.04 5.38
N LEU A 71 20.55 11.42 4.23
CA LEU A 71 21.27 12.14 3.17
C LEU A 71 21.77 13.50 3.67
N SER A 72 20.93 14.24 4.39
CA SER A 72 21.33 15.52 5.00
C SER A 72 22.54 15.36 5.94
N LYS A 73 22.56 14.28 6.74
CA LYS A 73 23.71 13.97 7.61
C LYS A 73 24.96 13.60 6.82
N ILE A 74 24.81 12.85 5.72
CA ILE A 74 25.94 12.46 4.86
C ILE A 74 26.60 13.71 4.24
N VAL A 75 25.80 14.65 3.75
CA VAL A 75 26.30 15.92 3.19
C VAL A 75 27.12 16.68 4.24
N HIS A 76 26.59 16.84 5.46
CA HIS A 76 27.33 17.50 6.55
C HIS A 76 28.65 16.80 6.91
N LEU A 77 28.67 15.47 6.92
CA LEU A 77 29.90 14.72 7.18
C LEU A 77 30.93 14.89 6.06
N GLN A 78 30.49 15.04 4.81
CA GLN A 78 31.37 15.36 3.69
C GLN A 78 31.99 16.74 3.84
N ASP A 79 31.21 17.75 4.23
CA ASP A 79 31.74 19.10 4.48
C ASP A 79 32.80 19.09 5.60
N GLU A 80 32.55 18.39 6.70
CA GLU A 80 33.51 18.24 7.79
C GLU A 80 34.80 17.52 7.36
N LEU A 81 34.67 16.48 6.54
CA LEU A 81 35.80 15.72 6.04
C LEU A 81 36.66 16.57 5.08
N ASP A 82 36.02 17.39 4.24
CA ASP A 82 36.70 18.31 3.34
C ASP A 82 37.49 19.37 4.11
N GLU A 83 36.91 19.94 5.18
CA GLU A 83 37.61 20.88 6.05
C GLU A 83 38.80 20.23 6.75
N LYS A 84 38.65 19.02 7.30
CA LYS A 84 39.77 18.26 7.89
C LYS A 84 40.86 17.97 6.88
N THR A 85 40.50 17.58 5.65
CA THR A 85 41.45 17.31 4.57
C THR A 85 42.25 18.56 4.21
N LYS A 86 41.60 19.74 4.14
CA LYS A 86 42.30 21.03 3.93
C LYS A 86 43.29 21.33 5.05
N LEU A 87 42.91 21.11 6.31
CA LEU A 87 43.79 21.33 7.46
C LEU A 87 45.01 20.39 7.46
N LEU A 88 44.79 19.11 7.14
CA LEU A 88 45.85 18.10 7.08
C LEU A 88 46.89 18.44 6.00
N ASN A 89 46.43 18.87 4.82
CA ASN A 89 47.30 19.35 3.74
C ASN A 89 48.09 20.61 4.12
N LYS A 90 47.52 21.53 4.92
CA LYS A 90 48.24 22.70 5.42
C LYS A 90 49.33 22.33 6.43
N LEU A 91 49.08 21.36 7.30
CA LEU A 91 50.05 20.88 8.28
C LEU A 91 51.22 20.15 7.60
N SER A 92 50.94 19.29 6.62
CA SER A 92 51.99 18.58 5.85
C SER A 92 52.92 19.53 5.09
N LYS A 93 52.41 20.64 4.53
CA LYS A 93 53.25 21.64 3.85
C LYS A 93 54.16 22.43 4.79
N LYS A 94 53.81 22.53 6.07
CA LYS A 94 54.57 23.30 7.05
C LYS A 94 55.72 22.49 7.69
N SER A 95 55.64 21.15 7.68
CA SER A 95 56.70 20.28 8.21
C SER A 95 57.88 20.07 7.25
N ASP A 96 57.73 20.43 5.98
CA ASP A 96 58.78 20.30 4.96
C ASP A 96 59.62 21.60 4.80
N GLU A 97 59.27 22.68 5.51
CA GLU A 97 59.93 24.01 5.45
C GLU A 97 60.81 24.33 6.69
N ASP A 98 60.87 23.44 7.70
CA ASP A 98 61.78 23.51 8.86
C ASP A 98 62.92 22.49 8.74
#